data_AF-A0A7S2Q9Z4-F1
#
_entry.id   AF-A0A7S2Q9Z4-F1
#
_cell.length_a   1.000
_cell.length_b   1.000
_cell.length_c   1.000
_cell.angle_alpha   90.00
_cell.angle_beta   90.00
_cell.angle_gamma   90.00
#
_symmetry.space_group_name_H-M   'P 1'
#
loop_
_entity.id
_entity.type
_entity.pdbx_description
1 polymer ?
#
loop_
_entity_poly.entity_id
_entity_poly.type
_entity_poly.pdbx_seq_one_letter_code
_entity_poly.pdbx_strand_id
1 'polypeptide(L)'
;GEGASAACVASRRPAAPLLCNVSASCRSLASLQWRQFAVLSRPQELHRHRKRLEGFGKDAPRGDAKTLAAGEDLLRDEDWFARKTAVDTIGKVANPGDDVQLSLLYKHMEDSDIFVREAAVDAVAEIARRHDDIAVTKVAMRLADEDCFVRARAVVALGRLGKPGDAETMELLREMFDDGFVPVRKKSVEAIVQLANPGDQAVVAQLRRCMEDQDNGVREEAKAALARYDR
;
A
#
# COMPACT_ATOMS: atom_id res chain seq x y z
N GLY A 1 15.58 25.45 59.60
CA GLY A 1 16.07 24.34 60.43
C GLY A 1 15.00 23.29 60.45
N GLU A 2 15.41 22.04 60.21
CA GLU A 2 14.81 20.81 60.77
C GLU A 2 13.34 20.51 60.37
N GLY A 3 12.97 19.31 59.98
CA GLY A 3 13.65 18.04 60.04
C GLY A 3 12.84 16.98 59.30
N ALA A 4 13.57 15.98 58.85
CA ALA A 4 13.07 14.77 58.24
C ALA A 4 12.26 13.91 59.22
N SER A 5 11.37 13.09 58.67
CA SER A 5 10.98 11.78 59.22
C SER A 5 10.38 10.99 58.05
N ALA A 6 11.11 10.03 57.48
CA ALA A 6 11.07 8.61 57.86
C ALA A 6 9.70 7.98 57.53
N ALA A 7 9.56 6.80 56.96
CA ALA A 7 10.44 5.79 56.43
C ALA A 7 9.54 4.72 55.74
N CYS A 8 10.20 3.82 55.03
CA CYS A 8 9.86 2.40 54.89
C CYS A 8 8.99 1.89 53.72
N VAL A 9 9.72 1.29 52.76
CA VAL A 9 9.63 -0.11 52.28
C VAL A 9 8.26 -0.60 51.78
N ALA A 10 8.16 -0.87 50.47
CA ALA A 10 8.08 -2.24 49.94
C ALA A 10 7.67 -2.29 48.45
N SER A 11 8.61 -2.78 47.63
CA SER A 11 8.38 -3.86 46.66
C SER A 11 7.65 -3.62 45.32
N ARG A 12 8.27 -4.22 44.29
CA ARG A 12 7.71 -4.79 43.04
C ARG A 12 7.33 -3.83 41.90
N ARG A 13 8.23 -3.83 40.91
CA ARG A 13 8.10 -3.99 39.43
C ARG A 13 6.83 -3.50 38.69
N PRO A 14 6.99 -3.12 37.40
CA PRO A 14 6.22 -2.05 36.77
C PRO A 14 4.91 -2.54 36.14
N ALA A 15 3.94 -1.63 36.02
CA ALA A 15 2.79 -1.78 35.13
C ALA A 15 2.50 -0.45 34.43
N ALA A 16 2.35 -0.56 33.10
CA ALA A 16 1.92 0.44 32.14
C ALA A 16 0.41 0.77 32.30
N PRO A 17 -0.13 1.76 31.57
CA PRO A 17 -1.05 2.75 32.12
C PRO A 17 -2.53 2.37 32.13
N LEU A 18 -3.19 3.04 33.07
CA LEU A 18 -4.62 3.18 33.27
C LEU A 18 -5.13 4.44 32.53
N LEU A 19 -6.30 4.28 31.88
CA LEU A 19 -7.40 5.26 31.79
C LEU A 19 -7.13 6.51 30.90
N CYS A 20 -8.11 7.26 30.38
CA CYS A 20 -9.44 7.53 30.88
C CYS A 20 -10.31 8.21 29.82
N ASN A 21 -11.62 7.97 29.95
CA ASN A 21 -12.78 8.77 29.56
C ASN A 21 -12.55 10.20 29.03
N VAL A 22 -13.09 10.44 27.83
CA VAL A 22 -13.37 11.79 27.30
C VAL A 22 -14.64 12.31 27.98
N SER A 23 -14.49 13.40 28.75
CA SER A 23 -15.59 14.12 29.41
C SER A 23 -16.12 15.28 28.54
N ALA A 24 -17.34 15.70 28.85
CA ALA A 24 -18.27 16.40 27.98
C ALA A 24 -18.07 17.93 27.90
N SER A 25 -16.96 18.40 27.30
CA SER A 25 -16.72 19.84 27.10
C SER A 25 -16.28 20.26 25.68
N CYS A 26 -16.44 19.41 24.66
CA CYS A 26 -16.13 19.77 23.26
C CYS A 26 -17.41 19.93 22.40
N ARG A 27 -18.45 20.59 22.92
CA ARG A 27 -19.77 20.64 22.27
C ARG A 27 -20.22 21.99 21.70
N SER A 28 -19.36 23.00 21.55
CA SER A 28 -19.83 24.32 21.05
C SER A 28 -19.02 25.06 19.98
N LEU A 29 -17.97 24.50 19.36
CA LEU A 29 -17.19 25.25 18.34
C LEU A 29 -16.82 24.49 17.04
N ALA A 30 -17.40 23.32 16.77
CA ALA A 30 -17.05 22.54 15.57
C ALA A 30 -18.14 22.48 14.48
N SER A 31 -19.26 23.18 14.63
CA SER A 31 -20.43 23.01 13.75
C SER A 31 -20.64 24.12 12.70
N LEU A 32 -19.83 25.19 12.69
CA LEU A 32 -20.08 26.37 11.83
C LEU A 32 -18.93 26.77 10.88
N GLN A 33 -17.78 26.11 10.91
CA GLN A 33 -16.67 26.41 9.98
C GLN A 33 -16.54 25.42 8.81
N TRP A 34 -17.12 24.22 8.91
CA TRP A 34 -16.98 23.18 7.89
C TRP A 34 -17.91 23.39 6.69
N ARG A 35 -19.07 24.04 6.91
CA ARG A 35 -20.06 24.29 5.84
C ARG A 35 -19.68 25.44 4.91
N GLN A 36 -18.71 26.29 5.29
CA GLN A 36 -18.26 27.41 4.47
C GLN A 36 -17.00 27.08 3.66
N PHE A 37 -16.18 26.11 4.10
CA PHE A 37 -15.00 25.65 3.34
C PHE A 37 -15.30 24.53 2.33
N ALA A 38 -16.37 23.76 2.52
CA ALA A 38 -16.68 22.61 1.66
C ALA A 38 -17.58 22.91 0.44
N VAL A 39 -17.97 24.17 0.21
CA VAL A 39 -18.95 24.55 -0.84
C VAL A 39 -18.36 25.43 -1.96
N LEU A 40 -17.06 25.80 -1.90
CA LEU A 40 -16.45 26.72 -2.88
C LEU A 40 -15.29 26.16 -3.71
N SER A 41 -15.10 24.84 -3.78
CA SER A 41 -14.13 24.26 -4.71
C SER A 41 -14.68 23.06 -5.49
N ARG A 42 -15.09 23.38 -6.73
CA ARG A 42 -14.81 22.61 -7.96
C ARG A 42 -15.57 21.30 -8.26
N PRO A 43 -16.90 21.30 -8.45
CA PRO A 43 -17.55 20.21 -9.20
C PRO A 43 -17.39 20.32 -10.74
N GLN A 44 -17.16 21.53 -11.27
CA GLN A 44 -17.21 21.79 -12.73
C GLN A 44 -15.87 21.65 -13.46
N GLU A 45 -14.72 21.88 -12.80
CA GLU A 45 -13.39 21.72 -13.43
C GLU A 45 -12.94 20.25 -13.49
N LEU A 46 -13.40 19.39 -12.55
CA LEU A 46 -13.14 17.94 -12.54
C LEU A 46 -13.58 17.23 -13.83
N HIS A 47 -14.59 17.76 -14.53
CA HIS A 47 -15.15 17.14 -15.73
C HIS A 47 -14.43 17.53 -17.03
N ARG A 48 -13.73 18.67 -17.06
CA ARG A 48 -13.10 19.19 -18.28
C ARG A 48 -11.79 18.46 -18.60
N HIS A 49 -11.00 18.14 -17.59
CA HIS A 49 -9.79 17.34 -17.76
C HIS A 49 -10.11 15.87 -18.04
N ARG A 50 -11.13 15.31 -17.37
CA ARG A 50 -11.54 13.91 -17.55
C ARG A 50 -11.84 13.54 -19.00
N LYS A 51 -12.61 14.34 -19.75
CA LYS A 51 -12.90 14.06 -21.17
C LYS A 51 -11.68 14.20 -22.07
N ARG A 52 -10.75 15.08 -21.73
CA ARG A 52 -9.50 15.28 -22.49
C ARG A 52 -8.52 14.13 -22.24
N LEU A 53 -8.51 13.61 -21.02
CA LEU A 53 -7.67 12.51 -20.57
C LEU A 53 -8.27 11.13 -20.89
N GLU A 54 -9.56 11.08 -21.20
CA GLU A 54 -10.24 9.87 -21.67
C GLU A 54 -9.59 9.38 -22.97
N GLY A 55 -8.90 8.23 -22.88
CA GLY A 55 -8.16 7.66 -24.01
C GLY A 55 -6.73 8.18 -24.17
N PHE A 56 -6.23 9.05 -23.27
CA PHE A 56 -4.83 9.47 -23.28
C PHE A 56 -3.90 8.26 -23.21
N GLY A 57 -2.98 8.18 -24.17
CA GLY A 57 -2.00 7.09 -24.29
C GLY A 57 -2.58 5.68 -24.48
N LYS A 58 -3.90 5.54 -24.71
CA LYS A 58 -4.56 4.24 -24.84
C LYS A 58 -4.02 3.41 -26.01
N ASP A 59 -3.75 4.07 -27.13
CA ASP A 59 -3.28 3.45 -28.37
C ASP A 59 -1.80 3.75 -28.65
N ALA A 60 -1.09 4.33 -27.67
CA ALA A 60 0.33 4.66 -27.82
C ALA A 60 1.17 3.36 -27.79
N PRO A 61 2.10 3.18 -28.74
CA PRO A 61 3.00 2.03 -28.71
C PRO A 61 3.97 2.12 -27.53
N ARG A 62 4.50 0.98 -27.10
CA ARG A 62 5.55 0.97 -26.06
C ARG A 62 6.75 1.82 -26.48
N GLY A 63 7.24 2.61 -25.54
CA GLY A 63 8.35 3.54 -25.72
C GLY A 63 7.99 4.83 -26.47
N ASP A 64 6.70 5.16 -26.65
CA ASP A 64 6.34 6.42 -27.32
C ASP A 64 6.76 7.65 -26.48
N ALA A 65 7.88 8.24 -26.86
CA ALA A 65 8.49 9.37 -26.16
C ALA A 65 7.56 10.59 -26.05
N LYS A 66 6.67 10.81 -27.02
CA LYS A 66 5.73 11.94 -26.97
C LYS A 66 4.68 11.74 -25.89
N THR A 67 4.09 10.55 -25.83
CA THR A 67 3.11 10.20 -24.79
C THR A 67 3.76 10.19 -23.41
N LEU A 68 4.99 9.66 -23.28
CA LEU A 68 5.72 9.69 -22.02
C LEU A 68 6.00 11.12 -21.55
N ALA A 69 6.53 11.99 -22.42
CA ALA A 69 6.77 13.40 -22.09
C ALA A 69 5.48 14.13 -21.66
N ALA A 70 4.37 13.91 -22.38
CA ALA A 70 3.08 14.47 -22.01
C ALA A 70 2.56 13.92 -20.66
N GLY A 71 2.84 12.64 -20.36
CA GLY A 71 2.57 12.04 -19.05
C GLY A 71 3.40 12.72 -17.96
N GLU A 72 4.70 12.94 -18.18
CA GLU A 72 5.58 13.61 -17.22
C GLU A 72 5.13 15.04 -16.88
N ASP A 73 4.57 15.77 -17.84
CA ASP A 73 3.98 17.08 -17.58
C ASP A 73 2.73 16.98 -16.70
N LEU A 74 1.87 15.99 -16.97
CA LEU A 74 0.65 15.74 -16.19
C LEU A 74 0.92 15.23 -14.76
N LEU A 75 2.09 14.62 -14.51
CA LEU A 75 2.51 14.24 -13.16
C LEU A 75 2.64 15.45 -12.22
N ARG A 76 2.82 16.66 -12.76
CA ARG A 76 2.93 17.90 -11.96
C ARG A 76 1.61 18.65 -11.80
N ASP A 77 0.51 18.10 -12.32
CA ASP A 77 -0.80 18.73 -12.25
C ASP A 77 -1.36 18.74 -10.81
N GLU A 78 -2.11 19.79 -10.46
CA GLU A 78 -2.78 19.88 -9.16
C GLU A 78 -3.89 18.81 -9.02
N ASP A 79 -4.52 18.43 -10.14
CA ASP A 79 -5.58 17.43 -10.17
C ASP A 79 -5.01 16.02 -10.01
N TRP A 80 -5.42 15.34 -8.94
CA TRP A 80 -5.05 13.95 -8.69
C TRP A 80 -5.46 13.03 -9.83
N PHE A 81 -6.58 13.31 -10.52
CA PHE A 81 -7.06 12.48 -11.62
C PHE A 81 -6.12 12.58 -12.84
N ALA A 82 -5.58 13.78 -13.09
CA ALA A 82 -4.58 13.99 -14.13
C ALA A 82 -3.27 13.25 -13.81
N ARG A 83 -2.76 13.38 -12.58
CA ARG A 83 -1.57 12.64 -12.12
C ARG A 83 -1.77 11.13 -12.20
N LYS A 84 -2.91 10.63 -11.73
CA LYS A 84 -3.25 9.20 -11.79
C LYS A 84 -3.31 8.71 -13.23
N THR A 85 -3.94 9.47 -14.13
CA THR A 85 -3.99 9.12 -15.56
C THR A 85 -2.60 9.09 -16.17
N ALA A 86 -1.73 10.03 -15.81
CA ALA A 86 -0.35 10.06 -16.25
C ALA A 86 0.42 8.81 -15.78
N VAL A 87 0.31 8.45 -14.51
CA VAL A 87 0.89 7.24 -13.93
C VAL A 87 0.41 5.98 -14.65
N ASP A 88 -0.90 5.81 -14.84
CA ASP A 88 -1.47 4.68 -15.59
C ASP A 88 -0.93 4.60 -17.02
N THR A 89 -0.78 5.76 -17.67
CA THR A 89 -0.32 5.85 -19.05
C THR A 89 1.15 5.49 -19.15
N ILE A 90 1.98 6.03 -18.26
CA ILE A 90 3.40 5.67 -18.15
C ILE A 90 3.53 4.17 -17.90
N GLY A 91 2.74 3.60 -16.97
CA GLY A 91 2.66 2.16 -16.70
C GLY A 91 2.47 1.28 -17.94
N LYS A 92 1.66 1.73 -18.90
CA LYS A 92 1.33 0.99 -20.12
C LYS A 92 2.30 1.24 -21.27
N VAL A 93 2.79 2.47 -21.37
CA VAL A 93 3.58 2.95 -22.51
C VAL A 93 5.07 2.79 -22.28
N ALA A 94 5.56 2.88 -21.04
CA ALA A 94 7.00 2.77 -20.78
C ALA A 94 7.55 1.38 -21.18
N ASN A 95 8.82 1.37 -21.57
CA ASN A 95 9.51 0.11 -21.85
C ASN A 95 9.77 -0.64 -20.53
N PRO A 96 9.70 -1.98 -20.51
CA PRO A 96 10.08 -2.75 -19.34
C PRO A 96 11.52 -2.44 -18.90
N GLY A 97 11.70 -2.11 -17.62
CA GLY A 97 12.96 -1.73 -17.02
C GLY A 97 13.47 -0.35 -17.43
N ASP A 98 12.58 0.57 -17.79
CA ASP A 98 12.92 1.98 -18.02
C ASP A 98 13.17 2.70 -16.68
N ASP A 99 14.44 2.87 -16.34
CA ASP A 99 14.88 3.45 -15.06
C ASP A 99 14.44 4.91 -14.89
N VAL A 100 14.27 5.67 -15.98
CA VAL A 100 13.81 7.06 -15.93
C VAL A 100 12.35 7.09 -15.46
N GLN A 101 11.51 6.27 -16.08
CA GLN A 101 10.10 6.18 -15.73
C GLN A 101 9.90 5.58 -14.33
N LEU A 102 10.68 4.55 -13.96
CA LEU A 102 10.66 3.99 -12.61
C LEU A 102 11.01 5.03 -11.54
N SER A 103 12.04 5.86 -11.77
CA SER A 103 12.41 6.93 -10.83
C SER A 103 11.27 7.93 -10.60
N LEU A 104 10.51 8.26 -11.65
CA LEU A 104 9.34 9.13 -11.53
C LEU A 104 8.19 8.46 -10.78
N LEU A 105 7.91 7.20 -11.07
CA LEU A 105 6.87 6.43 -10.39
C LEU A 105 7.18 6.25 -8.90
N TYR A 106 8.46 6.04 -8.53
CA TYR A 106 8.84 5.93 -7.12
C TYR A 106 8.47 7.17 -6.30
N LYS A 107 8.55 8.37 -6.90
CA LYS A 107 8.12 9.61 -6.25
C LYS A 107 6.60 9.66 -6.07
N HIS A 108 5.84 9.17 -7.05
CA HIS A 108 4.37 9.19 -7.01
C HIS A 108 3.76 8.08 -6.15
N MET A 109 4.55 7.10 -5.72
CA MET A 109 4.15 6.23 -4.60
C MET A 109 4.07 6.98 -3.28
N GLU A 110 4.58 8.22 -3.18
CA GLU A 110 4.49 9.11 -2.01
C GLU A 110 3.51 10.27 -2.25
N ASP A 111 2.67 10.18 -3.29
CA ASP A 111 1.68 11.21 -3.61
C ASP A 111 0.66 11.41 -2.47
N SER A 112 0.16 12.64 -2.34
CA SER A 112 -0.85 12.97 -1.33
C SER A 112 -2.19 12.27 -1.58
N ASP A 113 -2.48 11.91 -2.83
CA ASP A 113 -3.72 11.23 -3.20
C ASP A 113 -3.54 9.70 -3.28
N ILE A 114 -4.46 8.99 -2.64
CA ILE A 114 -4.43 7.53 -2.52
C ILE A 114 -4.50 6.81 -3.88
N PHE A 115 -5.25 7.36 -4.84
CA PHE A 115 -5.45 6.72 -6.15
C PHE A 115 -4.19 6.86 -7.02
N VAL A 116 -3.44 7.94 -6.83
CA VAL A 116 -2.14 8.13 -7.48
C VAL A 116 -1.11 7.16 -6.88
N ARG A 117 -1.05 7.02 -5.55
CA ARG A 117 -0.16 6.04 -4.90
C ARG A 117 -0.45 4.62 -5.35
N GLU A 118 -1.72 4.22 -5.36
CA GLU A 118 -2.16 2.90 -5.82
C GLU A 118 -1.72 2.64 -7.26
N ALA A 119 -2.01 3.58 -8.16
CA ALA A 119 -1.64 3.49 -9.57
C ALA A 119 -0.11 3.42 -9.76
N ALA A 120 0.65 4.13 -8.92
CA ALA A 120 2.11 4.14 -9.03
C ALA A 120 2.71 2.79 -8.64
N VAL A 121 2.20 2.14 -7.60
CA VAL A 121 2.61 0.78 -7.21
C VAL A 121 2.30 -0.23 -8.32
N ASP A 122 1.09 -0.17 -8.88
CA ASP A 122 0.70 -1.03 -10.01
C ASP A 122 1.61 -0.78 -11.24
N ALA A 123 1.87 0.48 -11.60
CA ALA A 123 2.72 0.84 -12.73
C ALA A 123 4.18 0.38 -12.55
N VAL A 124 4.73 0.49 -11.33
CA VAL A 124 6.06 -0.06 -11.00
C VAL A 124 6.07 -1.58 -11.21
N ALA A 125 5.02 -2.29 -10.78
CA ALA A 125 4.94 -3.74 -10.93
C ALA A 125 4.84 -4.21 -12.41
N GLU A 126 4.32 -3.36 -13.30
CA GLU A 126 4.22 -3.64 -14.73
C GLU A 126 5.52 -3.30 -15.50
N ILE A 127 6.23 -2.26 -15.07
CA ILE A 127 7.45 -1.79 -15.76
C ILE A 127 8.70 -2.44 -15.21
N ALA A 128 8.85 -2.59 -13.90
CA ALA A 128 10.08 -3.05 -13.29
C ALA A 128 10.45 -4.48 -13.74
N ARG A 129 11.76 -4.75 -13.83
CA ARG A 129 12.24 -6.10 -14.10
C ARG A 129 11.91 -6.98 -12.90
N ARG A 130 11.62 -8.26 -13.14
CA ARG A 130 11.53 -9.23 -12.04
C ARG A 130 12.86 -9.27 -11.31
N HIS A 131 12.79 -9.31 -9.98
CA HIS A 131 13.94 -9.35 -9.09
C HIS A 131 14.79 -8.07 -9.13
N ASP A 132 14.19 -6.95 -9.51
CA ASP A 132 14.80 -5.64 -9.34
C ASP A 132 14.76 -5.23 -7.87
N ASP A 133 15.92 -5.28 -7.21
CA ASP A 133 16.04 -5.00 -5.78
C ASP A 133 15.55 -3.59 -5.42
N ILE A 134 15.78 -2.59 -6.28
CA ILE A 134 15.33 -1.22 -6.02
C ILE A 134 13.80 -1.16 -6.06
N ALA A 135 13.19 -1.77 -7.08
CA ALA A 135 11.73 -1.82 -7.18
C ALA A 135 11.12 -2.57 -6.00
N VAL A 136 11.69 -3.73 -5.62
CA VAL A 136 11.23 -4.52 -4.46
C VAL A 136 11.31 -3.70 -3.18
N THR A 137 12.45 -3.07 -2.87
CA THR A 137 12.60 -2.22 -1.67
C THR A 137 11.59 -1.07 -1.68
N LYS A 138 11.41 -0.39 -2.81
CA LYS A 138 10.50 0.76 -2.91
C LYS A 138 9.04 0.35 -2.75
N VAL A 139 8.63 -0.78 -3.31
CA VAL A 139 7.28 -1.34 -3.12
C VAL A 139 7.09 -1.85 -1.70
N ALA A 140 8.11 -2.47 -1.09
CA ALA A 140 8.06 -2.95 0.29
C ALA A 140 7.74 -1.82 1.29
N MET A 141 8.26 -0.62 1.06
CA MET A 141 7.92 0.57 1.87
C MET A 141 6.43 0.94 1.82
N ARG A 142 5.66 0.44 0.85
CA ARG A 142 4.20 0.65 0.74
C ARG A 142 3.36 -0.39 1.48
N LEU A 143 3.98 -1.43 2.04
CA LEU A 143 3.30 -2.32 2.99
C LEU A 143 2.90 -1.62 4.30
N ALA A 144 3.54 -0.48 4.61
CA ALA A 144 3.21 0.35 5.77
C ALA A 144 2.35 1.58 5.42
N ASP A 145 1.76 1.64 4.22
CA ASP A 145 0.90 2.76 3.83
C ASP A 145 -0.35 2.84 4.73
N GLU A 146 -0.79 4.07 5.01
CA GLU A 146 -2.01 4.32 5.79
C GLU A 146 -3.25 3.72 5.11
N ASP A 147 -3.28 3.72 3.77
CA ASP A 147 -4.40 3.24 2.99
C ASP A 147 -4.29 1.73 2.71
N CYS A 148 -5.38 1.02 3.00
CA CYS A 148 -5.42 -0.43 2.89
C CYS A 148 -5.41 -0.96 1.45
N PHE A 149 -5.84 -0.17 0.45
CA PHE A 149 -5.76 -0.55 -0.96
C PHE A 149 -4.33 -0.42 -1.46
N VAL A 150 -3.61 0.63 -1.06
CA VAL A 150 -2.17 0.77 -1.38
C VAL A 150 -1.37 -0.40 -0.79
N ARG A 151 -1.60 -0.77 0.48
CA ARG A 151 -0.98 -1.96 1.09
C ARG A 151 -1.29 -3.23 0.30
N ALA A 152 -2.54 -3.42 -0.12
CA ALA A 152 -2.93 -4.60 -0.91
C ALA A 152 -2.21 -4.65 -2.27
N ARG A 153 -2.05 -3.50 -2.94
CA ARG A 153 -1.27 -3.42 -4.19
C ARG A 153 0.20 -3.71 -3.97
N ALA A 154 0.77 -3.20 -2.88
CA ALA A 154 2.16 -3.47 -2.53
C ALA A 154 2.41 -4.97 -2.35
N VAL A 155 1.52 -5.69 -1.65
CA VAL A 155 1.60 -7.15 -1.52
C VAL A 155 1.56 -7.86 -2.88
N VAL A 156 0.63 -7.48 -3.75
CA VAL A 156 0.52 -8.08 -5.10
C VAL A 156 1.76 -7.79 -5.94
N ALA A 157 2.26 -6.56 -5.90
CA ALA A 157 3.45 -6.13 -6.62
C ALA A 157 4.70 -6.89 -6.13
N LEU A 158 4.86 -7.07 -4.82
CA LEU A 158 5.95 -7.89 -4.25
C LEU A 158 5.86 -9.34 -4.70
N GLY A 159 4.67 -9.95 -4.75
CA GLY A 159 4.52 -11.31 -5.29
C GLY A 159 5.04 -11.46 -6.72
N ARG A 160 4.90 -10.42 -7.55
CA ARG A 160 5.35 -10.40 -8.95
C ARG A 160 6.84 -10.10 -9.11
N LEU A 161 7.33 -9.09 -8.38
CA LEU A 161 8.70 -8.57 -8.48
C LEU A 161 9.69 -9.35 -7.61
N GLY A 162 9.24 -9.86 -6.47
CA GLY A 162 10.05 -10.56 -5.48
C GLY A 162 10.78 -11.76 -6.07
N LYS A 163 11.95 -12.05 -5.50
CA LYS A 163 12.74 -13.22 -5.84
C LYS A 163 12.23 -14.43 -5.04
N PRO A 164 11.98 -15.59 -5.69
CA PRO A 164 11.58 -16.78 -4.96
C PRO A 164 12.58 -17.13 -3.86
N GLY A 165 12.07 -17.40 -2.66
CA GLY A 165 12.85 -17.75 -1.48
C GLY A 165 13.62 -16.59 -0.84
N ASP A 166 13.42 -15.34 -1.30
CA ASP A 166 14.05 -14.19 -0.68
C ASP A 166 13.55 -13.99 0.76
N ALA A 167 14.46 -14.08 1.72
CA ALA A 167 14.09 -14.13 3.13
C ALA A 167 13.41 -12.83 3.60
N GLU A 168 13.92 -11.67 3.18
CA GLU A 168 13.39 -10.37 3.58
C GLU A 168 11.98 -10.15 3.01
N THR A 169 11.78 -10.40 1.72
CA THR A 169 10.45 -10.29 1.09
C THR A 169 9.46 -11.26 1.73
N MET A 170 9.89 -12.49 2.05
CA MET A 170 9.04 -13.49 2.69
C MET A 170 8.64 -13.10 4.12
N GLU A 171 9.55 -12.51 4.90
CA GLU A 171 9.23 -12.00 6.24
C GLU A 171 8.23 -10.84 6.19
N LEU A 172 8.45 -9.86 5.30
CA LEU A 172 7.53 -8.75 5.10
C LEU A 172 6.12 -9.23 4.71
N LEU A 173 6.02 -10.20 3.79
CA LEU A 173 4.72 -10.77 3.42
C LEU A 173 4.07 -11.51 4.61
N ARG A 174 4.85 -12.23 5.44
CA ARG A 174 4.33 -12.90 6.64
C ARG A 174 3.66 -11.93 7.62
N GLU A 175 4.18 -10.72 7.77
CA GLU A 175 3.55 -9.70 8.63
C GLU A 175 2.16 -9.29 8.12
N MET A 176 1.96 -9.26 6.80
CA MET A 176 0.69 -8.85 6.19
C MET A 176 -0.46 -9.85 6.42
N PHE A 177 -0.19 -11.02 7.00
CA PHE A 177 -1.23 -11.97 7.41
C PHE A 177 -2.01 -11.53 8.63
N ASP A 178 -1.50 -10.59 9.42
CA ASP A 178 -2.22 -10.04 10.57
C ASP A 178 -2.79 -8.64 10.26
N ASP A 179 -2.82 -8.22 8.97
CA ASP A 179 -3.38 -6.92 8.56
C ASP A 179 -4.88 -6.83 8.86
N GLY A 180 -5.32 -5.66 9.33
CA GLY A 180 -6.73 -5.40 9.64
C GLY A 180 -7.66 -5.51 8.43
N PHE A 181 -7.17 -5.34 7.21
CA PHE A 181 -7.95 -5.39 5.99
C PHE A 181 -7.90 -6.77 5.33
N VAL A 182 -9.08 -7.39 5.17
CA VAL A 182 -9.26 -8.74 4.62
C VAL A 182 -8.56 -8.93 3.26
N PRO A 183 -8.73 -8.02 2.26
CA PRO A 183 -8.02 -8.16 0.99
C PRO A 183 -6.50 -8.21 1.11
N VAL A 184 -5.88 -7.47 2.04
CA VAL A 184 -4.43 -7.51 2.24
C VAL A 184 -4.00 -8.90 2.72
N ARG A 185 -4.68 -9.44 3.74
CA ARG A 185 -4.41 -10.79 4.25
C ARG A 185 -4.53 -11.84 3.14
N LYS A 186 -5.62 -11.78 2.36
CA LYS A 186 -5.83 -12.69 1.22
C LYS A 186 -4.71 -12.57 0.18
N LYS A 187 -4.32 -11.35 -0.19
CA LYS A 187 -3.23 -11.14 -1.14
C LYS A 187 -1.89 -11.60 -0.60
N SER A 188 -1.69 -11.57 0.72
CA SER A 188 -0.47 -12.09 1.32
C SER A 188 -0.39 -13.61 1.20
N VAL A 189 -1.51 -14.32 1.40
CA VAL A 189 -1.61 -15.76 1.13
C VAL A 189 -1.18 -16.08 -0.31
N GLU A 190 -1.71 -15.34 -1.29
CA GLU A 190 -1.38 -15.53 -2.71
C GLU A 190 0.11 -15.26 -2.99
N ALA A 191 0.63 -14.12 -2.51
CA ALA A 191 2.00 -13.67 -2.76
C ALA A 191 3.04 -14.60 -2.13
N ILE A 192 2.82 -15.06 -0.89
CA ILE A 192 3.78 -15.93 -0.21
C ILE A 192 3.90 -17.28 -0.93
N VAL A 193 2.80 -17.85 -1.41
CA VAL A 193 2.81 -19.13 -2.13
C VAL A 193 3.55 -19.01 -3.46
N GLN A 194 3.41 -17.85 -4.12
CA GLN A 194 4.12 -17.57 -5.38
C GLN A 194 5.63 -17.45 -5.20
N LEU A 195 6.09 -16.93 -4.05
CA LEU A 195 7.50 -16.71 -3.78
C LEU A 195 8.16 -17.81 -2.94
N ALA A 196 7.39 -18.64 -2.24
CA ALA A 196 7.94 -19.68 -1.38
C ALA A 196 8.69 -20.75 -2.19
N ASN A 197 9.84 -21.20 -1.66
CA ASN A 197 10.49 -22.41 -2.16
C ASN A 197 9.61 -23.62 -1.84
N PRO A 198 9.46 -24.62 -2.72
CA PRO A 198 8.68 -25.82 -2.43
C PRO A 198 9.10 -26.49 -1.11
N GLY A 199 8.12 -26.86 -0.29
CA GLY A 199 8.35 -27.57 0.97
C GLY A 199 8.76 -26.70 2.16
N ASP A 200 8.70 -25.36 2.06
CA ASP A 200 8.90 -24.46 3.19
C ASP A 200 7.82 -24.70 4.27
N GLN A 201 8.22 -25.39 5.33
CA GLN A 201 7.34 -25.75 6.44
C GLN A 201 6.82 -24.52 7.20
N ALA A 202 7.54 -23.40 7.17
CA ALA A 202 7.06 -22.16 7.78
C ALA A 202 5.86 -21.61 7.01
N VAL A 203 5.85 -21.72 5.69
CA VAL A 203 4.72 -21.33 4.83
C VAL A 203 3.54 -22.25 5.10
N VAL A 204 3.74 -23.58 5.14
CA VAL A 204 2.68 -24.54 5.49
C VAL A 204 2.05 -24.23 6.85
N ALA A 205 2.87 -23.97 7.87
CA ALA A 205 2.39 -23.64 9.21
C ALA A 205 1.57 -22.33 9.21
N GLN A 206 2.03 -21.31 8.48
CA GLN A 206 1.31 -20.05 8.35
C GLN A 206 -0.04 -20.23 7.64
N LEU A 207 -0.08 -20.97 6.52
CA LEU A 207 -1.32 -21.25 5.80
C LEU A 207 -2.33 -22.00 6.68
N ARG A 208 -1.88 -22.94 7.52
CA ARG A 208 -2.75 -23.62 8.48
C ARG A 208 -3.36 -22.67 9.50
N ARG A 209 -2.58 -21.70 10.01
CA ARG A 209 -3.12 -20.65 10.90
C ARG A 209 -4.17 -19.79 10.18
N CYS A 210 -3.98 -19.49 8.90
CA CYS A 210 -4.94 -18.70 8.12
C CYS A 210 -6.25 -19.44 7.82
N MET A 211 -6.25 -20.78 7.90
CA MET A 211 -7.49 -21.57 7.87
C MET A 211 -8.36 -21.35 9.11
N GLU A 212 -7.85 -20.68 10.14
CA GLU A 212 -8.57 -20.29 11.36
C GLU A 212 -8.88 -18.78 11.40
N ASP A 213 -8.62 -18.05 10.30
CA ASP A 213 -8.92 -16.61 10.22
C ASP A 213 -10.42 -16.32 10.46
N GLN A 214 -10.71 -15.17 11.06
CA GLN A 214 -12.08 -14.74 11.34
C GLN A 214 -12.91 -14.57 10.07
N ASP A 215 -12.27 -14.15 8.97
CA ASP A 215 -12.91 -13.96 7.67
C ASP A 215 -12.99 -15.26 6.86
N ASN A 216 -14.18 -15.57 6.36
CA ASN A 216 -14.43 -16.77 5.57
C ASN A 216 -13.61 -16.78 4.27
N GLY A 217 -13.43 -15.62 3.63
CA GLY A 217 -12.70 -15.48 2.38
C GLY A 217 -11.20 -15.75 2.54
N VAL A 218 -10.61 -15.36 3.66
CA VAL A 218 -9.21 -15.71 4.01
C VAL A 218 -9.07 -17.20 4.27
N ARG A 219 -9.99 -17.82 5.01
CA ARG A 219 -9.95 -19.27 5.28
C ARG A 219 -10.01 -20.10 4.00
N GLU A 220 -10.88 -19.74 3.08
CA GLU A 220 -11.00 -20.45 1.79
C GLU A 220 -9.76 -20.24 0.91
N GLU A 221 -9.19 -19.04 0.89
CA GLU A 221 -7.93 -18.78 0.17
C GLU A 221 -6.77 -19.61 0.75
N ALA A 222 -6.65 -19.68 2.07
CA ALA A 222 -5.63 -20.47 2.75
C ALA A 222 -5.75 -21.97 2.45
N LYS A 223 -6.96 -22.51 2.45
CA LYS A 223 -7.22 -23.91 2.04
C LYS A 223 -6.82 -24.16 0.59
N ALA A 224 -7.22 -23.27 -0.32
CA ALA A 224 -6.90 -23.39 -1.73
C ALA A 224 -5.40 -23.27 -2.00
N ALA A 225 -4.73 -22.34 -1.32
CA ALA A 225 -3.29 -22.14 -1.34
C ALA A 225 -2.55 -23.39 -0.85
N LEU A 226 -2.91 -23.93 0.31
CA LEU A 226 -2.27 -25.13 0.86
C LEU A 226 -2.42 -26.34 -0.07
N ALA A 227 -3.61 -26.54 -0.65
CA ALA A 227 -3.86 -27.62 -1.60
C ALA A 227 -3.04 -27.50 -2.91
N ARG A 228 -2.65 -26.28 -3.29
CA ARG A 228 -1.76 -26.02 -4.44
C ARG A 228 -0.29 -26.17 -4.07
N TYR A 229 0.09 -25.78 -2.85
CA TYR A 229 1.48 -25.73 -2.39
C TYR A 229 2.02 -27.09 -1.92
N ASP A 230 1.17 -27.96 -1.37
CA ASP A 230 1.53 -29.32 -0.94
C ASP A 230 1.63 -30.34 -2.11
N ARG A 231 1.45 -29.91 -3.37
CA ARG A 231 1.56 -30.75 -4.57
C ARG A 231 2.93 -30.63 -5.24
#